data_AF-A0A9D7GT92-F1
#
_entry.id   AF-A0A9D7GT92-F1
#
_cell.length_a   1.000
_cell.length_b   1.000
_cell.length_c   1.000
_cell.angle_alpha   90.00
_cell.angle_beta   90.00
_cell.angle_gamma   90.00
#
_symmetry.space_group_name_H-M   'P 1'
#
loop_
_entity.id
_entity.type
_entity.pdbx_description
1 polymer ?
#
loop_
_entity_poly.entity_id
_entity_poly.type
_entity_poly.pdbx_seq_one_letter_code
_entity_poly.pdbx_strand_id
1 'polypeptide(L)' 'MTAKKRDVGNGIGIGAALGVAFGVAYGYKSGNFSQSIALGLAIGVAVGAIFDFGIKKR' A
#
# COMPACT_ATOMS: atom_id res chain seq x y z
N MET A 1 3.26 -21.71 -20.85
CA MET A 1 3.13 -21.93 -19.39
C MET A 1 2.95 -20.57 -18.70
N THR A 2 1.71 -20.12 -18.48
CA THR A 2 1.47 -18.87 -17.73
C THR A 2 1.19 -19.25 -16.29
N ALA A 3 2.26 -19.35 -15.50
CA ALA A 3 2.16 -19.51 -14.06
C ALA A 3 1.60 -18.18 -13.49
N LYS A 4 0.28 -18.08 -13.38
CA LYS A 4 -0.39 -16.99 -12.66
C LYS A 4 -0.14 -17.21 -11.18
N LYS A 5 1.07 -16.83 -10.74
CA LYS A 5 1.52 -16.86 -9.37
C LYS A 5 0.56 -15.93 -8.61
N ARG A 6 -0.32 -16.51 -7.80
CA ARG A 6 -1.19 -15.76 -6.90
C ARG A 6 -0.28 -15.31 -5.77
N ASP A 7 0.49 -14.26 -6.04
CA ASP A 7 1.47 -13.72 -5.11
C ASP A 7 0.73 -13.11 -3.93
N VAL A 8 0.84 -13.77 -2.79
CA VAL A 8 0.36 -13.41 -1.44
C VAL A 8 0.97 -12.07 -0.92
N GLY A 9 1.60 -11.30 -1.81
CA GLY A 9 2.13 -9.97 -1.53
C GLY A 9 1.65 -8.91 -2.51
N ASN A 10 0.80 -9.27 -3.48
CA ASN A 10 0.38 -8.32 -4.51
C ASN A 10 -0.54 -7.25 -3.90
N GLY A 11 -1.41 -7.61 -2.95
CA GLY A 11 -2.25 -6.63 -2.26
C GLY A 11 -1.45 -5.70 -1.35
N ILE A 12 -0.49 -6.24 -0.59
CA ILE A 12 0.39 -5.47 0.30
C ILE A 12 1.29 -4.52 -0.52
N GLY A 13 1.89 -5.02 -1.62
CA GLY A 13 2.76 -4.22 -2.49
C GLY A 13 2.01 -3.08 -3.19
N ILE A 14 0.82 -3.35 -3.72
CA ILE A 14 -0.04 -2.32 -4.33
C ILE A 14 -0.49 -1.31 -3.26
N GLY A 15 -0.90 -1.79 -2.09
CA GLY A 15 -1.29 -0.93 -0.97
C GLY A 15 -0.15 -0.02 -0.52
N ALA A 16 1.06 -0.55 -0.36
CA ALA A 16 2.24 0.24 -0.01
C ALA A 16 2.56 1.31 -1.06
N ALA A 17 2.55 0.95 -2.35
CA ALA A 17 2.84 1.88 -3.44
C ALA A 17 1.80 3.02 -3.51
N LEU A 18 0.51 2.69 -3.40
CA LEU A 18 -0.57 3.70 -3.37
C LEU A 18 -0.48 4.56 -2.11
N GLY A 19 -0.27 3.95 -0.95
CA GLY A 19 -0.11 4.65 0.32
C GLY A 19 1.02 5.66 0.31
N VAL A 20 2.19 5.27 -0.21
CA VAL A 20 3.33 6.18 -0.39
C VAL A 20 2.99 7.29 -1.38
N ALA A 21 2.37 6.98 -2.52
CA ALA A 21 1.99 8.00 -3.51
C ALA A 21 1.05 9.06 -2.91
N PHE A 22 0.03 8.64 -2.16
CA PHE A 22 -0.87 9.55 -1.44
C PHE A 22 -0.14 10.29 -0.31
N GLY A 23 0.73 9.61 0.44
CA GLY A 23 1.51 10.19 1.53
C GLY A 23 2.48 11.27 1.05
N VAL A 24 3.14 11.07 -0.09
CA VAL A 24 4.00 12.08 -0.74
C VAL A 24 3.14 13.24 -1.25
N ALA A 25 2.01 12.97 -1.91
CA ALA A 25 1.13 14.03 -2.43
C ALA A 25 0.57 14.91 -1.30
N TYR A 26 0.17 14.32 -0.17
CA TYR A 26 -0.26 15.06 1.02
C TYR A 26 0.91 15.76 1.74
N GLY A 27 2.07 15.11 1.79
CA GLY A 27 3.28 15.66 2.41
C GLY A 27 3.83 16.89 1.71
N TYR A 28 3.71 16.92 0.38
CA TYR A 28 4.05 18.09 -0.43
C TYR A 28 3.26 19.34 -0.02
N LYS A 29 2.03 19.15 0.45
CA LYS A 29 1.15 20.25 0.86
C LYS A 29 1.37 20.69 2.31
N SER A 30 1.90 19.80 3.17
CA SER A 30 1.99 20.00 4.61
C SER A 30 3.39 20.41 5.10
N GLY A 31 4.40 20.43 4.22
CA GLY A 31 5.79 20.80 4.56
C GLY A 31 6.57 19.75 5.36
N ASN A 32 5.91 18.70 5.87
CA ASN A 32 6.50 17.61 6.66
C ASN A 32 6.42 16.28 5.92
N PHE A 33 7.28 16.11 4.90
CA PHE A 33 7.32 14.92 4.04
C PHE A 33 7.47 13.60 4.80
N SER A 34 8.38 13.52 5.76
CA SER A 34 8.64 12.26 6.48
C SER A 34 7.42 11.73 7.22
N GLN A 35 6.66 12.60 7.88
CA GLN A 35 5.48 12.19 8.63
C GLN A 35 4.35 11.76 7.69
N SER A 36 4.15 12.47 6.58
CA SER A 36 3.10 12.16 5.60
C SER A 36 3.39 10.88 4.81
N ILE A 37 4.65 10.62 4.48
CA ILE A 37 5.08 9.38 3.83
C ILE A 37 4.91 8.20 4.78
N ALA A 38 5.31 8.35 6.06
CA ALA A 38 5.13 7.30 7.06
C ALA A 38 3.65 6.96 7.30
N LEU A 39 2.78 7.99 7.39
CA LEU A 39 1.34 7.81 7.52
C LEU A 39 0.73 7.16 6.27
N GLY A 40 1.10 7.65 5.10
CA GLY A 40 0.62 7.11 3.82
C GLY A 40 1.04 5.66 3.63
N LEU A 41 2.31 5.32 3.91
CA LEU A 41 2.81 3.95 3.84
C LEU A 41 2.12 3.05 4.88
N ALA A 42 1.95 3.50 6.12
CA ALA A 42 1.27 2.73 7.16
C ALA A 42 -0.19 2.42 6.79
N ILE A 43 -0.93 3.42 6.31
CA ILE A 43 -2.33 3.25 5.87
C ILE A 43 -2.38 2.37 4.62
N GLY A 44 -1.51 2.62 3.64
CA GLY A 44 -1.47 1.85 2.40
C GLY A 44 -1.14 0.37 2.62
N VAL A 45 -0.15 0.07 3.45
CA VAL A 45 0.20 -1.30 3.84
C VAL A 45 -0.95 -1.95 4.62
N ALA A 46 -1.61 -1.23 5.53
CA ALA A 46 -2.74 -1.76 6.28
C ALA A 46 -3.92 -2.11 5.36
N VAL A 47 -4.29 -1.22 4.45
CA VAL A 47 -5.38 -1.47 3.47
C VAL A 47 -4.98 -2.59 2.50
N GLY A 48 -3.74 -2.57 2.01
CA GLY A 48 -3.21 -3.61 1.14
C GLY A 48 -3.19 -4.98 1.79
N ALA A 49 -2.82 -5.06 3.07
CA ALA A 49 -2.84 -6.29 3.87
C ALA A 49 -4.26 -6.78 4.13
N ILE A 50 -5.22 -5.89 4.42
CA ILE A 50 -6.64 -6.26 4.58
C ILE A 50 -7.20 -6.81 3.26
N PHE A 51 -6.90 -6.16 2.13
CA PHE A 51 -7.32 -6.62 0.81
C PHE A 51 -6.66 -7.95 0.43
N ASP A 52 -5.36 -8.10 0.67
CA ASP A 52 -4.64 -9.35 0.43
C ASP A 52 -5.23 -10.49 1.27
N PHE A 53 -5.51 -10.23 2.56
CA PHE A 53 -6.13 -11.20 3.46
C PHE A 53 -7.58 -11.54 3.05
N GLY A 54 -8.35 -10.54 2.62
CA GLY A 54 -9.73 -10.71 2.14
C GLY A 54 -9.81 -11.49 0.82
N ILE A 55 -8.86 -11.27 -0.10
CA ILE A 55 -8.73 -12.01 -1.36
C ILE A 55 -8.21 -13.43 -1.11
N LYS A 56 -7.27 -13.61 -0.17
CA LYS A 56 -6.72 -14.93 0.18
C LYS A 56 -7.73 -15.83 0.90
N LYS A 57 -8.77 -15.25 1.52
CA LYS A 57 -9.84 -15.99 2.20
C LYS A 57 -10.97 -16.45 1.26
N ARG A 58 -10.97 -16.01 -0.01
CA ARG A 58 -11.91 -16.48 -1.05
C ARG A 58 -11.25 -17.49 -1.98
#